data_AF-A0A1F6PM24-F1
#
_entry.id   AF-A0A1F6PM24-F1
#
_cell.length_a   1.000
_cell.length_b   1.000
_cell.length_c   1.000
_cell.angle_alpha   90.00
_cell.angle_beta   90.00
_cell.angle_gamma   90.00
#
_symmetry.space_group_name_H-M   'P 1'
#
loop_
_entity.id
_entity.type
_entity.pdbx_description
1 polymer ?
#
loop_
_entity_poly.entity_id
_entity_poly.type
_entity_poly.pdbx_seq_one_letter_code
_entity_poly.pdbx_strand_id
1 'polypeptide(L)'
;MNINTDINVIGSISDLSIIANIINAGSGNTPASPNDLSNTTLKTTRSLQRYERAVKNTLVYFKNDEIKDLFNTVYGKEGLSENSLLMLFLNVSFNNDLLDYFNQSIYFPAYFSGRIAIKKSEVIACIQDLKQREDALKKWSDSTIDVTARKYLALLDKFNLLEGGRSKTISHKYIDDKQLIVFLYWLSKVESKSNLLESKWLAYCLLDKEAFIARVLQKNLMKYFDVSYTGNSLKLETQISYKDIYNELTKS
;
A
#
# COMPACT_ATOMS: atom_id res chain seq x y z
N MET A 1 16.68 0.44 10.67
CA MET A 1 15.27 0.52 10.19
C MET A 1 14.30 0.46 11.38
N ASN A 2 13.10 1.06 11.32
CA ASN A 2 12.06 0.82 12.35
C ASN A 2 11.29 -0.47 12.05
N ILE A 3 11.60 -1.55 12.78
CA ILE A 3 10.96 -2.86 12.57
C ILE A 3 9.54 -2.86 13.15
N ASN A 4 8.55 -2.75 12.27
CA ASN A 4 7.13 -2.90 12.62
C ASN A 4 6.59 -4.25 12.12
N THR A 5 6.24 -5.15 13.05
CA THR A 5 5.71 -6.48 12.75
C THR A 5 4.20 -6.53 12.48
N ASP A 6 3.52 -5.38 12.36
CA ASP A 6 2.08 -5.34 12.05
C ASP A 6 1.73 -6.00 10.72
N ILE A 7 2.70 -6.17 9.80
CA ILE A 7 2.59 -7.04 8.60
C ILE A 7 2.06 -8.43 8.99
N ASN A 8 2.53 -8.99 10.11
CA ASN A 8 2.08 -10.30 10.60
C ASN A 8 0.60 -10.29 10.99
N VAL A 9 0.13 -9.17 11.53
CA VAL A 9 -1.24 -8.98 11.99
C VAL A 9 -2.16 -8.74 10.80
N ILE A 10 -1.85 -7.74 9.96
CA ILE A 10 -2.65 -7.38 8.79
C ILE A 10 -2.69 -8.54 7.78
N GLY A 11 -1.56 -9.20 7.55
CA GLY A 11 -1.49 -10.40 6.70
C GLY A 11 -2.30 -11.59 7.24
N SER A 12 -2.70 -11.59 8.52
CA SER A 12 -3.55 -12.62 9.13
C SER A 12 -5.05 -12.39 8.99
N ILE A 13 -5.47 -11.20 8.57
CA ILE A 13 -6.88 -10.90 8.33
C ILE A 13 -7.33 -11.73 7.12
N SER A 14 -8.27 -12.65 7.27
CA SER A 14 -8.78 -13.44 6.13
C SER A 14 -9.92 -12.74 5.41
N ASP A 15 -10.71 -11.97 6.15
CA ASP A 15 -11.88 -11.27 5.67
C ASP A 15 -11.64 -9.76 5.68
N LEU A 16 -11.62 -9.15 4.50
CA LEU A 16 -11.39 -7.71 4.33
C LEU A 16 -12.54 -6.87 4.90
N SER A 17 -13.73 -7.46 5.15
CA SER A 17 -14.84 -6.77 5.83
C SER A 17 -14.43 -6.22 7.20
N ILE A 18 -13.48 -6.89 7.88
CA ILE A 18 -12.94 -6.42 9.15
C ILE A 18 -12.25 -5.06 8.99
N ILE A 19 -11.50 -4.85 7.90
CA ILE A 19 -10.83 -3.58 7.63
C ILE A 19 -11.87 -2.49 7.37
N ALA A 20 -12.90 -2.78 6.57
CA ALA A 20 -14.00 -1.85 6.31
C ALA A 20 -14.74 -1.45 7.60
N ASN A 21 -15.06 -2.41 8.46
CA ASN A 21 -15.72 -2.18 9.73
C ASN A 21 -14.89 -1.26 10.64
N ILE A 22 -13.57 -1.47 10.69
CA ILE A 22 -12.66 -0.64 11.50
C ILE A 22 -12.61 0.80 10.96
N ILE A 23 -12.56 0.98 9.65
CA ILE A 23 -12.58 2.30 9.00
C ILE A 23 -13.90 3.03 9.29
N ASN A 24 -15.02 2.33 9.13
CA ASN A 24 -16.36 2.89 9.32
C ASN A 24 -16.61 3.27 10.79
N ALA A 25 -16.16 2.45 11.74
CA ALA A 25 -16.24 2.75 13.17
C ALA A 25 -15.41 3.98 13.55
N GLY A 26 -14.21 4.13 12.98
CA GLY A 26 -13.36 5.31 13.18
C GLY A 26 -13.93 6.61 12.61
N SER A 27 -14.84 6.51 11.63
CA SER A 27 -15.48 7.67 10.98
C SER A 27 -16.73 8.18 11.72
N GLY A 28 -17.10 7.56 12.84
CA GLY A 28 -18.30 7.93 13.62
C GLY A 28 -19.64 7.46 13.02
N ASN A 29 -19.61 6.69 11.93
CA ASN A 29 -20.80 6.25 11.19
C ASN A 29 -21.46 4.98 11.78
N THR A 30 -20.91 4.41 12.86
CA THR A 30 -21.48 3.24 13.54
C THR A 30 -21.34 3.39 15.05
N PRO A 31 -22.42 3.21 15.85
CA PRO A 31 -22.35 3.17 17.31
C PRO A 31 -21.80 1.83 17.83
N ALA A 32 -20.94 1.17 17.06
CA ALA A 32 -20.42 -0.16 17.40
C ALA A 32 -19.47 -0.04 18.60
N SER A 33 -19.81 -0.75 19.67
CA SER A 33 -18.91 -0.95 20.81
C SER A 33 -17.56 -1.49 20.29
N PRO A 34 -16.40 -1.00 20.78
CA PRO A 34 -15.06 -1.43 20.34
C PRO A 34 -14.75 -2.93 20.55
N ASN A 35 -15.73 -3.73 20.96
CA ASN A 35 -15.64 -5.16 21.21
C ASN A 35 -16.76 -5.97 20.54
N ASP A 36 -17.55 -5.36 19.66
CA ASP A 36 -18.68 -6.03 19.04
C ASP A 36 -18.22 -7.04 17.96
N LEU A 37 -18.38 -8.33 18.27
CA LEU A 37 -18.06 -9.43 17.37
C LEU A 37 -19.18 -9.71 16.35
N SER A 38 -20.37 -9.10 16.51
CA SER A 38 -21.57 -9.41 15.71
C SER A 38 -21.36 -9.28 14.21
N ASN A 39 -20.47 -8.37 13.80
CA ASN A 39 -20.16 -8.06 12.40
C ASN A 39 -18.81 -8.63 11.94
N THR A 40 -18.25 -9.60 12.66
CA THR A 40 -16.92 -10.18 12.33
C THR A 40 -16.94 -11.70 12.38
N THR A 41 -16.10 -12.35 11.58
CA THR A 41 -15.89 -13.80 11.66
C THR A 41 -14.98 -14.22 12.84
N LEU A 42 -14.63 -13.28 13.75
CA LEU A 42 -13.67 -13.52 14.81
C LEU A 42 -14.33 -14.15 16.03
N LYS A 43 -13.62 -15.11 16.63
CA LYS A 43 -14.10 -15.83 17.82
C LYS A 43 -13.74 -15.16 19.14
N THR A 44 -12.85 -14.16 19.14
CA THR A 44 -12.38 -13.52 20.38
C THR A 44 -12.20 -12.02 20.21
N THR A 45 -12.59 -11.27 21.24
CA THR A 45 -12.38 -9.82 21.37
C THR A 45 -10.90 -9.45 21.35
N ARG A 46 -10.03 -10.30 21.90
CA ARG A 46 -8.56 -10.08 21.89
C ARG A 46 -8.00 -10.05 20.47
N SER A 47 -8.48 -10.95 19.61
CA SER A 47 -8.10 -10.95 18.18
C SER A 47 -8.60 -9.68 17.48
N LEU A 48 -9.83 -9.26 17.76
CA LEU A 48 -10.40 -8.02 17.21
C LEU A 48 -9.56 -6.81 17.61
N GLN A 49 -9.29 -6.62 18.91
CA GLN A 49 -8.45 -5.53 19.41
C GLN A 49 -7.05 -5.51 18.80
N ARG A 50 -6.46 -6.69 18.58
CA ARG A 50 -5.16 -6.80 17.91
C ARG A 50 -5.23 -6.32 16.46
N TYR A 51 -6.29 -6.67 15.73
CA TYR A 51 -6.51 -6.22 14.35
C TYR A 51 -6.83 -4.74 14.28
N GLU A 52 -7.72 -4.25 15.13
CA GLU A 52 -8.01 -2.81 15.26
C GLU A 52 -6.75 -1.99 15.47
N ARG A 53 -5.90 -2.41 16.41
CA ARG A 53 -4.64 -1.70 16.69
C ARG A 53 -3.73 -1.67 15.47
N ALA A 54 -3.49 -2.81 14.81
CA ALA A 54 -2.61 -2.87 13.65
C ALA A 54 -3.17 -2.08 12.46
N VAL A 55 -4.49 -2.14 12.22
CA VAL A 55 -5.15 -1.38 11.17
C VAL A 55 -5.04 0.12 11.48
N LYS A 56 -5.44 0.57 12.66
CA LYS A 56 -5.43 1.99 13.05
C LYS A 56 -4.02 2.58 13.07
N ASN A 57 -3.02 1.82 13.52
CA ASN A 57 -1.66 2.35 13.72
C ASN A 57 -0.78 2.26 12.47
N THR A 58 -1.08 1.37 11.54
CA THR A 58 -0.19 1.11 10.39
C THR A 58 -0.91 1.23 9.06
N LEU A 59 -2.12 0.68 8.93
CA LEU A 59 -2.85 0.65 7.65
C LEU A 59 -3.57 1.97 7.33
N VAL A 60 -4.23 2.57 8.33
CA VAL A 60 -5.03 3.81 8.19
C VAL A 60 -4.53 4.96 9.06
N TYR A 61 -3.30 4.84 9.57
CA TYR A 61 -2.56 5.97 10.11
C TYR A 61 -2.01 6.79 8.94
N PHE A 62 -2.26 8.08 8.89
CA PHE A 62 -1.75 8.95 7.83
C PHE A 62 -0.84 10.00 8.46
N LYS A 63 0.39 10.12 7.94
CA LYS A 63 1.36 11.15 8.38
C LYS A 63 1.06 12.54 7.81
N ASN A 64 0.18 12.61 6.82
CA ASN A 64 -0.22 13.85 6.15
C ASN A 64 -1.75 13.86 5.99
N ASP A 65 -2.37 14.96 6.42
CA ASP A 65 -3.84 15.10 6.43
C ASP A 65 -4.45 15.22 5.04
N GLU A 66 -3.72 15.74 4.05
CA GLU A 66 -4.22 15.80 2.66
C GLU A 66 -4.29 14.41 2.03
N ILE A 67 -3.32 13.53 2.32
CA ILE A 67 -3.39 12.11 1.91
C ILE A 67 -4.57 11.42 2.60
N LYS A 68 -4.81 11.73 3.88
CA LYS A 68 -5.96 11.21 4.63
C LYS A 68 -7.28 11.67 4.01
N ASP A 69 -7.39 12.95 3.63
CA ASP A 69 -8.56 13.50 2.97
C ASP A 69 -8.81 12.83 1.63
N LEU A 70 -7.75 12.65 0.82
CA LEU A 70 -7.84 11.91 -0.44
C LEU A 70 -8.35 10.49 -0.21
N PHE A 71 -7.78 9.77 0.77
CA PHE A 71 -8.22 8.42 1.11
C PHE A 71 -9.69 8.38 1.53
N ASN A 72 -10.13 9.31 2.39
CA ASN A 72 -11.51 9.38 2.84
C ASN A 72 -12.48 9.65 1.68
N THR A 73 -12.10 10.51 0.72
CA THR A 73 -12.93 10.75 -0.47
C THR A 73 -13.00 9.51 -1.37
N VAL A 74 -11.88 8.80 -1.59
CA VAL A 74 -11.85 7.56 -2.38
C VAL A 74 -12.73 6.49 -1.73
N TYR A 75 -12.46 6.21 -0.45
CA TYR A 75 -13.17 5.19 0.30
C TYR A 75 -14.65 5.54 0.49
N GLY A 76 -14.99 6.81 0.72
CA GLY A 76 -16.38 7.26 0.86
C GLY A 76 -17.22 7.05 -0.40
N LYS A 77 -16.61 7.07 -1.59
CA LYS A 77 -17.31 6.82 -2.86
C LYS A 77 -17.40 5.35 -3.25
N GLU A 78 -16.34 4.59 -3.02
CA GLU A 78 -16.20 3.25 -3.60
C GLU A 78 -16.07 2.12 -2.55
N GLY A 79 -16.01 2.45 -1.26
CA GLY A 79 -15.72 1.49 -0.20
C GLY A 79 -14.33 0.87 -0.36
N LEU A 80 -14.18 -0.42 -0.03
CA LEU A 80 -12.97 -1.20 -0.30
C LEU A 80 -12.90 -1.62 -1.79
N SER A 81 -12.71 -0.65 -2.68
CA SER A 81 -12.43 -0.89 -4.10
C SER A 81 -10.94 -1.09 -4.38
N GLU A 82 -10.58 -1.38 -5.63
CA GLU A 82 -9.18 -1.45 -6.05
C GLU A 82 -8.43 -0.13 -5.83
N ASN A 83 -9.10 1.02 -5.97
CA ASN A 83 -8.51 2.34 -5.74
C ASN A 83 -8.19 2.55 -4.26
N SER A 84 -9.12 2.17 -3.38
CA SER A 84 -8.89 2.18 -1.93
C SER A 84 -7.78 1.21 -1.53
N LEU A 85 -7.75 -0.01 -2.10
CA LEU A 85 -6.70 -0.98 -1.82
C LEU A 85 -5.32 -0.49 -2.27
N LEU A 86 -5.22 0.18 -3.41
CA LEU A 86 -3.98 0.84 -3.84
C LEU A 86 -3.55 1.89 -2.82
N MET A 87 -4.43 2.79 -2.39
CA MET A 87 -4.09 3.80 -1.38
C MET A 87 -3.66 3.18 -0.05
N LEU A 88 -4.34 2.12 0.38
CA LEU A 88 -3.96 1.38 1.59
C LEU A 88 -2.58 0.74 1.44
N PHE A 89 -2.27 0.16 0.28
CA PHE A 89 -0.95 -0.41 -0.02
C PHE A 89 0.17 0.65 0.00
N LEU A 90 -0.08 1.82 -0.60
CA LEU A 90 0.85 2.95 -0.57
C LEU A 90 1.09 3.42 0.87
N ASN A 91 0.01 3.62 1.63
CA ASN A 91 0.07 4.15 3.00
C ASN A 91 0.75 3.17 3.97
N VAL A 92 0.39 1.89 3.94
CA VAL A 92 1.02 0.88 4.81
C VAL A 92 2.51 0.72 4.51
N SER A 93 2.90 0.84 3.23
CA SER A 93 4.31 0.76 2.83
C SER A 93 5.10 1.99 3.28
N PHE A 94 4.48 3.17 3.26
CA PHE A 94 5.09 4.39 3.82
C PHE A 94 5.19 4.42 5.34
N ASN A 95 4.31 3.68 6.03
CA ASN A 95 4.29 3.59 7.48
C ASN A 95 5.14 2.45 8.03
N ASN A 96 5.55 1.50 7.20
CA ASN A 96 6.23 0.29 7.63
C ASN A 96 7.50 0.04 6.80
N ASP A 97 8.64 0.43 7.37
CA ASP A 97 9.94 0.30 6.70
C ASP A 97 10.26 -1.15 6.30
N LEU A 98 9.85 -2.14 7.12
CA LEU A 98 10.07 -3.56 6.80
C LEU A 98 9.27 -3.97 5.56
N LEU A 99 8.05 -3.47 5.42
CA LEU A 99 7.21 -3.73 4.25
C LEU A 99 7.79 -3.05 3.01
N ASP A 100 8.19 -1.79 3.11
CA ASP A 100 8.86 -1.08 2.02
C ASP A 100 10.12 -1.83 1.59
N TYR A 101 10.95 -2.24 2.54
CA TYR A 101 12.15 -3.02 2.27
C TYR A 101 11.85 -4.32 1.52
N PHE A 102 10.84 -5.09 1.93
CA PHE A 102 10.45 -6.30 1.20
C PHE A 102 9.93 -5.99 -0.20
N ASN A 103 9.15 -4.94 -0.37
CA ASN A 103 8.65 -4.56 -1.69
C ASN A 103 9.80 -4.21 -2.64
N GLN A 104 10.74 -3.38 -2.16
CA GLN A 104 11.92 -2.95 -2.92
C GLN A 104 12.89 -4.11 -3.22
N SER A 105 13.04 -5.05 -2.29
CA SER A 105 14.04 -6.13 -2.40
C SER A 105 13.49 -7.40 -3.06
N ILE A 106 12.17 -7.57 -3.10
CA ILE A 106 11.53 -8.83 -3.52
C ILE A 106 10.45 -8.57 -4.57
N TYR A 107 9.40 -7.83 -4.21
CA TYR A 107 8.22 -7.71 -5.07
C TYR A 107 8.50 -6.95 -6.36
N PHE A 108 9.05 -5.74 -6.28
CA PHE A 108 9.33 -4.93 -7.46
C PHE A 108 10.38 -5.56 -8.38
N PRO A 109 11.52 -6.09 -7.88
CA PRO A 109 12.44 -6.82 -8.73
C PRO A 109 11.78 -7.99 -9.46
N ALA A 110 10.91 -8.75 -8.78
CA ALA A 110 10.20 -9.86 -9.43
C ALA A 110 9.14 -9.38 -10.43
N TYR A 111 8.40 -8.32 -10.10
CA TYR A 111 7.38 -7.74 -10.96
C TYR A 111 7.98 -7.18 -12.26
N PHE A 112 8.99 -6.33 -12.17
CA PHE A 112 9.60 -5.67 -13.33
C PHE A 112 10.48 -6.60 -14.18
N SER A 113 10.92 -7.74 -13.64
CA SER A 113 11.61 -8.77 -14.43
C SER A 113 10.64 -9.74 -15.14
N GLY A 114 9.32 -9.53 -15.04
CA GLY A 114 8.31 -10.37 -15.68
C GLY A 114 8.22 -11.78 -15.08
N ARG A 115 8.62 -11.95 -13.81
CA ARG A 115 8.54 -13.26 -13.15
C ARG A 115 7.09 -13.64 -12.87
N ILE A 116 6.79 -14.92 -13.04
CA ILE A 116 5.44 -15.45 -12.81
C ILE A 116 5.09 -15.50 -11.31
N ALA A 117 6.05 -15.77 -10.43
CA ALA A 117 5.77 -16.05 -9.03
C ALA A 117 6.90 -15.66 -8.08
N ILE A 118 6.51 -15.43 -6.82
CA ILE A 118 7.41 -15.20 -5.68
C ILE A 118 7.28 -16.37 -4.70
N LYS A 119 8.41 -17.03 -4.41
CA LYS A 119 8.45 -18.15 -3.48
C LYS A 119 8.69 -17.65 -2.06
N LYS A 120 8.07 -18.33 -1.08
CA LYS A 120 8.31 -18.07 0.35
C LYS A 120 9.79 -18.14 0.74
N SER A 121 10.55 -19.07 0.15
CA SER A 121 11.97 -19.25 0.42
C SER A 121 12.81 -18.01 0.07
N GLU A 122 12.38 -17.24 -0.93
CA GLU A 122 13.06 -15.99 -1.33
C GLU A 122 12.86 -14.92 -0.27
N VAL A 123 11.65 -14.83 0.29
CA VAL A 123 11.35 -13.92 1.40
C VAL A 123 12.12 -14.33 2.66
N ILE A 124 12.21 -15.63 2.96
CA ILE A 124 13.03 -16.14 4.07
C ILE A 124 14.50 -15.77 3.89
N ALA A 125 15.06 -15.97 2.70
CA ALA A 125 16.46 -15.61 2.41
C ALA A 125 16.69 -14.10 2.58
N CYS A 126 15.77 -13.27 2.09
CA CYS A 126 15.82 -11.82 2.26
C CYS A 126 15.79 -11.40 3.74
N ILE A 127 14.95 -12.03 4.58
CA ILE A 127 14.90 -11.76 6.02
C ILE A 127 16.19 -12.23 6.71
N GLN A 128 16.76 -13.38 6.32
CA GLN A 128 18.01 -13.89 6.91
C GLN A 128 19.20 -13.00 6.58
N ASP A 129 19.26 -12.45 5.37
CA ASP A 129 20.27 -11.45 5.00
C ASP A 129 20.09 -10.14 5.79
N LEU A 130 18.85 -9.64 5.88
CA LEU A 130 18.54 -8.43 6.66
C LEU A 130 18.87 -8.59 8.15
N LYS A 131 18.68 -9.80 8.70
CA LYS A 131 19.02 -10.16 10.08
C LYS A 131 20.50 -10.02 10.40
N GLN A 132 21.40 -10.12 9.41
CA GLN A 132 22.83 -9.87 9.61
C GLN A 132 23.13 -8.38 9.85
N ARG A 133 22.27 -7.48 9.34
CA ARG A 133 22.49 -6.03 9.32
C ARG A 133 21.65 -5.27 10.33
N GLU A 134 20.47 -5.78 10.69
CA GLU A 134 19.52 -5.11 11.59
C GLU A 134 19.41 -5.83 12.95
N ASP A 135 19.88 -5.17 14.02
CA ASP A 135 19.91 -5.74 15.38
C ASP A 135 18.56 -6.20 15.90
N ALA A 136 17.50 -5.46 15.55
CA ALA A 136 16.13 -5.78 15.95
C ALA A 136 15.64 -7.16 15.43
N LEU A 137 16.24 -7.66 14.35
CA LEU A 137 15.91 -8.97 13.75
C LEU A 137 16.78 -10.12 14.30
N LYS A 138 17.91 -9.83 14.97
CA LYS A 138 18.82 -10.88 15.47
C LYS A 138 18.14 -11.86 16.42
N LYS A 139 17.15 -11.39 17.18
CA LYS A 139 16.36 -12.19 18.14
C LYS A 139 15.25 -13.01 17.50
N TRP A 140 14.99 -12.85 16.19
CA TRP A 140 13.91 -13.59 15.53
C TRP A 140 14.27 -15.06 15.39
N SER A 141 13.37 -15.93 15.86
CA SER A 141 13.43 -17.36 15.62
C SER A 141 13.14 -17.70 14.15
N ASP A 142 13.53 -18.88 13.69
CA ASP A 142 13.18 -19.35 12.35
C ASP A 142 11.66 -19.43 12.14
N SER A 143 10.92 -19.74 13.20
CA SER A 143 9.45 -19.71 13.18
C SER A 143 8.90 -18.30 12.94
N THR A 144 9.49 -17.28 13.57
CA THR A 144 9.13 -15.87 13.35
C THR A 144 9.40 -15.46 11.91
N ILE A 145 10.55 -15.84 11.36
CA ILE A 145 10.94 -15.56 9.97
C ILE A 145 9.96 -16.23 9.00
N ASP A 146 9.64 -17.51 9.21
CA ASP A 146 8.67 -18.25 8.39
C ASP A 146 7.28 -17.61 8.42
N VAL A 147 6.80 -17.22 9.62
CA VAL A 147 5.52 -16.52 9.78
C VAL A 147 5.55 -15.22 9.01
N THR A 148 6.58 -14.39 9.19
CA THR A 148 6.67 -13.09 8.50
C THR A 148 6.75 -13.25 6.99
N ALA A 149 7.49 -14.23 6.48
CA ALA A 149 7.52 -14.53 5.05
C ALA A 149 6.13 -14.90 4.50
N ARG A 150 5.38 -15.77 5.20
CA ARG A 150 4.00 -16.12 4.78
C ARG A 150 3.06 -14.93 4.86
N LYS A 151 3.17 -14.11 5.90
CA LYS A 151 2.27 -12.98 6.12
C LYS A 151 2.52 -11.83 5.16
N TYR A 152 3.77 -11.61 4.75
CA TYR A 152 4.11 -10.70 3.67
C TYR A 152 3.43 -11.10 2.35
N LEU A 153 3.59 -12.36 1.91
CA LEU A 153 2.96 -12.83 0.68
C LEU A 153 1.43 -12.80 0.75
N ALA A 154 0.86 -13.15 1.90
CA ALA A 154 -0.58 -13.05 2.13
C ALA A 154 -1.07 -11.59 2.19
N LEU A 155 -0.20 -10.63 2.50
CA LEU A 155 -0.54 -9.20 2.49
C LEU A 155 -0.59 -8.67 1.06
N LEU A 156 0.39 -9.01 0.21
CA LEU A 156 0.37 -8.63 -1.20
C LEU A 156 -0.85 -9.19 -1.94
N ASP A 157 -1.24 -10.42 -1.64
CA ASP A 157 -2.47 -11.05 -2.14
C ASP A 157 -3.72 -10.23 -1.81
N LYS A 158 -3.83 -9.67 -0.60
CA LYS A 158 -4.95 -8.81 -0.19
C LYS A 158 -5.03 -7.49 -0.93
N PHE A 159 -3.89 -6.98 -1.37
CA PHE A 159 -3.82 -5.78 -2.20
C PHE A 159 -3.97 -6.11 -3.70
N ASN A 160 -4.36 -7.35 -4.02
CA ASN A 160 -4.52 -7.86 -5.38
C ASN A 160 -3.19 -7.71 -6.17
N LEU A 161 -2.04 -7.83 -5.51
CA LEU A 161 -0.70 -7.76 -6.13
C LEU A 161 -0.15 -9.15 -6.44
N LEU A 162 -0.61 -10.13 -5.68
CA LEU A 162 -0.40 -11.56 -5.91
C LEU A 162 -1.76 -12.25 -5.99
N GLU A 163 -1.77 -13.47 -6.50
CA GLU A 163 -2.94 -14.34 -6.51
C GLU A 163 -2.56 -15.81 -6.27
N GLY A 164 -3.55 -16.64 -5.93
CA GLY A 164 -3.38 -18.07 -5.74
C GLY A 164 -3.19 -18.53 -4.30
N GLY A 165 -3.38 -19.82 -4.05
CA GLY A 165 -3.34 -20.41 -2.70
C GLY A 165 -1.94 -20.83 -2.25
N ARG A 166 -1.49 -22.00 -2.73
CA ARG A 166 -0.19 -22.61 -2.35
C ARG A 166 1.00 -21.96 -3.05
N SER A 167 0.82 -21.57 -4.32
CA SER A 167 1.76 -20.76 -5.08
C SER A 167 1.20 -19.36 -5.22
N LYS A 168 2.05 -18.35 -5.02
CA LYS A 168 1.70 -16.95 -5.17
C LYS A 168 2.22 -16.45 -6.51
N THR A 169 1.30 -16.27 -7.44
CA THR A 169 1.56 -15.75 -8.78
C THR A 169 1.48 -14.23 -8.74
N ILE A 170 2.33 -13.54 -9.50
CA ILE A 170 2.31 -12.08 -9.60
C ILE A 170 1.11 -11.65 -10.46
N SER A 171 0.29 -10.76 -9.91
CA SER A 171 -0.80 -10.14 -10.67
C SER A 171 -0.25 -8.94 -11.43
N HIS A 172 -0.06 -9.08 -12.74
CA HIS A 172 0.37 -7.98 -13.62
C HIS A 172 -0.81 -7.08 -13.94
N LYS A 173 -1.01 -6.08 -13.09
CA LYS A 173 -2.09 -5.12 -13.24
C LYS A 173 -1.75 -4.00 -14.21
N TYR A 174 -2.75 -3.63 -15.01
CA TYR A 174 -2.77 -2.34 -15.68
C TYR A 174 -3.23 -1.28 -14.69
N ILE A 175 -2.38 -0.30 -14.40
CA ILE A 175 -2.77 0.88 -13.63
C ILE A 175 -3.56 1.79 -14.57
N ASP A 176 -4.80 2.11 -14.24
CA ASP A 176 -5.61 3.03 -15.06
C ASP A 176 -5.25 4.51 -14.81
N ASP A 177 -5.91 5.46 -15.50
CA ASP A 177 -5.63 6.89 -15.33
C ASP A 177 -6.02 7.37 -13.92
N LYS A 178 -7.11 6.85 -13.36
CA LYS A 178 -7.61 7.23 -12.03
C LYS A 178 -6.60 6.82 -10.95
N GLN A 179 -6.11 5.58 -11.02
CA GLN A 179 -5.09 5.04 -10.13
C GLN A 179 -3.77 5.77 -10.27
N LEU A 180 -3.35 6.11 -11.49
CA LEU A 180 -2.14 6.89 -11.72
C LEU A 180 -2.26 8.29 -11.11
N ILE A 181 -3.39 8.98 -11.29
CA ILE A 181 -3.62 10.31 -10.70
C ILE A 181 -3.57 10.23 -9.17
N VAL A 182 -4.26 9.27 -8.57
CA VAL A 182 -4.23 9.05 -7.10
C VAL A 182 -2.80 8.79 -6.62
N PHE A 183 -2.04 7.96 -7.34
CA PHE A 183 -0.64 7.71 -7.02
C PHE A 183 0.21 8.99 -7.11
N LEU A 184 0.04 9.81 -8.14
CA LEU A 184 0.82 11.05 -8.33
C LEU A 184 0.52 12.08 -7.23
N TYR A 185 -0.74 12.20 -6.81
CA TYR A 185 -1.13 13.02 -5.65
C TYR A 185 -0.43 12.53 -4.38
N TRP A 186 -0.47 11.22 -4.13
CA TRP A 186 0.22 10.63 -2.99
C TRP A 186 1.75 10.85 -3.06
N LEU A 187 2.36 10.63 -4.22
CA LEU A 187 3.80 10.78 -4.46
C LEU A 187 4.25 12.22 -4.21
N SER A 188 3.45 13.21 -4.62
CA SER A 188 3.74 14.64 -4.45
C SER A 188 3.83 15.08 -2.99
N LYS A 189 3.22 14.34 -2.05
CA LYS A 189 3.31 14.61 -0.61
C LYS A 189 4.35 13.77 0.11
N VAL A 190 4.67 12.59 -0.42
CA VAL A 190 5.61 11.65 0.21
C VAL A 190 7.04 11.84 -0.28
N GLU A 191 7.23 12.28 -1.53
CA GLU A 191 8.56 12.56 -2.05
C GLU A 191 9.09 13.90 -1.55
N SER A 192 10.33 13.88 -1.08
CA SER A 192 11.05 15.05 -0.57
C SER A 192 11.95 15.70 -1.63
N LYS A 193 12.35 14.92 -2.64
CA LYS A 193 13.18 15.37 -3.76
C LYS A 193 12.33 16.15 -4.75
N SER A 194 12.91 17.22 -5.30
CA SER A 194 12.27 18.00 -6.36
C SER A 194 12.13 17.21 -7.66
N ASN A 195 13.07 16.32 -7.97
CA ASN A 195 13.00 15.45 -9.14
C ASN A 195 12.29 14.13 -8.81
N LEU A 196 11.05 13.98 -9.27
CA LEU A 196 10.26 12.76 -9.05
C LEU A 196 10.88 11.52 -9.70
N LEU A 197 11.71 11.68 -10.74
CA LEU A 197 12.40 10.57 -11.41
C LEU A 197 13.48 9.89 -10.56
N GLU A 198 13.83 10.49 -9.42
CA GLU A 198 14.78 9.97 -8.44
C GLU A 198 14.10 9.41 -7.20
N SER A 199 12.76 9.37 -7.20
CA SER A 199 11.98 8.84 -6.11
C SER A 199 12.08 7.33 -6.05
N LYS A 200 12.40 6.80 -4.86
CA LYS A 200 12.30 5.34 -4.61
C LYS A 200 10.86 4.82 -4.70
N TRP A 201 9.89 5.73 -4.60
CA TRP A 201 8.48 5.40 -4.57
C TRP A 201 7.88 5.19 -5.96
N LEU A 202 8.61 5.48 -7.05
CA LEU A 202 8.11 5.26 -8.41
C LEU A 202 7.69 3.81 -8.67
N ALA A 203 8.40 2.84 -8.12
CA ALA A 203 8.09 1.42 -8.30
C ALA A 203 6.67 1.05 -7.84
N TYR A 204 6.08 1.83 -6.93
CA TYR A 204 4.73 1.59 -6.40
C TYR A 204 3.61 1.92 -7.38
N CYS A 205 3.88 2.63 -8.48
CA CYS A 205 2.90 2.79 -9.56
C CYS A 205 2.90 1.63 -10.55
N LEU A 206 3.72 0.59 -10.33
CA LEU A 206 3.78 -0.62 -11.17
C LEU A 206 4.10 -0.35 -12.65
N LEU A 207 4.61 0.84 -12.98
CA LEU A 207 5.10 1.20 -14.30
C LEU A 207 6.63 1.27 -14.25
N ASP A 208 7.27 0.80 -15.32
CA ASP A 208 8.67 1.13 -15.53
C ASP A 208 8.82 2.65 -15.76
N LYS A 209 10.06 3.15 -15.67
CA LYS A 209 10.33 4.58 -15.73
C LYS A 209 9.90 5.21 -17.05
N GLU A 210 10.05 4.50 -18.17
CA GLU A 210 9.71 5.03 -19.50
C GLU A 210 8.19 5.11 -19.67
N ALA A 211 7.48 4.03 -19.30
CA ALA A 211 6.03 3.97 -19.29
C ALA A 211 5.42 5.01 -18.34
N PHE A 212 6.02 5.20 -17.16
CA PHE A 212 5.61 6.25 -16.22
C PHE A 212 5.70 7.64 -16.85
N ILE A 213 6.86 8.01 -17.41
CA ILE A 213 7.05 9.32 -18.06
C ILE A 213 6.06 9.50 -19.21
N ALA A 214 5.92 8.48 -20.08
CA ALA A 214 5.02 8.53 -21.22
C ALA A 214 3.57 8.78 -20.79
N ARG A 215 3.12 8.18 -19.69
CA ARG A 215 1.76 8.36 -19.17
C ARG A 215 1.57 9.72 -18.48
N VAL A 216 2.50 10.15 -17.63
CA VAL A 216 2.41 11.45 -16.95
C VAL A 216 2.36 12.62 -17.94
N LEU A 217 3.04 12.49 -19.09
CA LEU A 217 3.06 13.51 -20.13
C LEU A 217 1.82 13.53 -21.04
N GLN A 218 0.84 12.64 -20.84
CA GLN A 218 -0.37 12.62 -21.65
C GLN A 218 -1.25 13.85 -21.38
N LYS A 219 -1.77 14.45 -22.46
CA LYS A 219 -2.56 15.70 -22.40
C LYS A 219 -3.82 15.60 -21.53
N ASN A 220 -4.43 14.42 -21.45
CA ASN A 220 -5.62 14.18 -20.61
C ASN A 220 -5.33 14.31 -19.11
N LEU A 221 -4.07 14.13 -18.68
CA LEU A 221 -3.66 14.27 -17.28
C LEU A 221 -3.27 15.71 -16.90
N MET A 222 -2.92 16.55 -17.88
CA MET A 222 -2.46 17.94 -17.66
C MET A 222 -3.52 18.86 -17.04
N LYS A 223 -4.79 18.45 -17.01
CA LYS A 223 -5.85 19.17 -16.30
C LYS A 223 -5.86 18.95 -14.79
N TYR A 224 -5.05 18.01 -14.29
CA TYR A 224 -4.93 17.69 -12.87
C TYR A 224 -3.59 18.17 -12.30
N PHE A 225 -2.62 18.48 -13.16
CA PHE A 225 -1.23 18.72 -12.78
C PHE A 225 -0.56 19.75 -13.68
N ASP A 226 0.27 20.60 -13.07
CA ASP A 226 1.32 21.33 -13.78
C ASP A 226 2.58 20.47 -13.83
N VAL A 227 2.99 20.08 -15.03
CA VAL A 227 4.13 19.18 -15.25
C VAL A 227 5.26 19.91 -15.96
N SER A 228 6.47 19.83 -15.39
CA SER A 228 7.70 20.31 -16.02
C SER A 228 8.66 19.15 -16.23
N TYR A 229 9.06 18.91 -17.48
CA TYR A 229 9.96 17.82 -17.85
C TYR A 229 11.13 18.32 -18.70
N THR A 230 12.36 18.06 -18.26
CA THR A 230 13.60 18.47 -18.94
C THR A 230 14.42 17.28 -19.49
N GLY A 231 13.79 16.12 -19.69
CA GLY A 231 14.46 14.89 -20.13
C GLY A 231 15.03 14.04 -18.99
N ASN A 232 15.59 14.68 -17.97
CA ASN A 232 16.18 14.01 -16.79
C ASN A 232 15.54 14.40 -15.46
N SER A 233 14.73 15.46 -15.47
CA SER A 233 14.00 15.95 -14.31
C SER A 233 12.52 16.04 -14.62
N LEU A 234 11.70 15.49 -13.73
CA LEU A 234 10.25 15.64 -13.74
C LEU A 234 9.81 16.31 -12.45
N LYS A 235 9.13 17.45 -12.58
CA LYS A 235 8.44 18.13 -11.48
C LYS A 235 6.95 18.12 -11.77
N LEU A 236 6.16 18.02 -10.71
CA LEU A 236 4.72 17.96 -10.78
C LEU A 236 4.12 18.72 -9.61
N GLU A 237 3.16 19.60 -9.91
CA GLU A 237 2.36 20.32 -8.92
C GLU A 237 0.89 20.01 -9.14
N THR A 238 0.15 19.73 -8.07
CA THR A 238 -1.28 19.38 -8.13
C THR A 238 -2.13 20.62 -8.32
N GLN A 239 -3.07 20.61 -9.28
CA GLN A 239 -3.94 21.76 -9.55
C GLN A 239 -5.27 21.72 -8.77
N ILE A 240 -5.75 20.52 -8.43
CA ILE A 240 -7.01 20.32 -7.70
C ILE A 240 -6.69 19.90 -6.26
N SER A 241 -7.51 20.31 -5.30
CA SER A 241 -7.33 19.94 -3.90
C SER A 241 -7.40 18.41 -3.69
N TYR A 242 -6.73 17.90 -2.66
CA TYR A 242 -6.75 16.47 -2.32
C TYR A 242 -8.14 15.96 -1.94
N LYS A 243 -8.97 16.84 -1.37
CA LYS A 243 -10.35 16.54 -1.00
C LYS A 243 -11.26 16.41 -2.23
N ASP A 244 -10.98 17.19 -3.28
CA ASP A 244 -11.87 17.33 -4.44
C ASP A 244 -11.43 16.51 -5.65
N ILE A 245 -10.13 16.18 -5.79
CA ILE A 245 -9.61 15.50 -6.98
C ILE A 245 -10.41 14.26 -7.33
N TYR A 246 -10.72 13.41 -6.34
CA TYR A 246 -11.44 12.17 -6.62
C TYR A 246 -12.92 12.39 -6.98
N ASN A 247 -13.51 13.52 -6.58
CA ASN A 247 -14.80 13.94 -7.12
C ASN A 247 -14.68 14.23 -8.61
N GLU A 248 -13.66 14.98 -9.04
CA GLU A 248 -13.41 15.26 -10.46
C GLU A 248 -13.14 14.00 -11.28
N LEU A 249 -12.47 12.99 -10.71
CA LEU A 249 -12.22 11.70 -11.38
C LEU A 249 -13.48 10.82 -11.53
N THR A 250 -14.55 11.14 -10.81
CA THR A 250 -15.80 10.37 -10.80
C THR A 250 -16.98 11.11 -11.42
N LYS A 251 -16.79 12.35 -11.89
CA LYS A 251 -17.72 13.06 -12.77
C LYS A 251 -17.61 12.44 -14.16
N SER A 252 -18.38 11.40 -14.41
CA SER A 252 -18.57 10.80 -15.75
C SER A 252 -20.07 10.70 -16.00
#